data_AF-W7DBT7-F1
#
_entry.id   AF-W7DBT7-F1
#
_cell.length_a   1.000
_cell.length_b   1.000
_cell.length_c   1.000
_cell.angle_alpha   90.00
_cell.angle_beta   90.00
_cell.angle_gamma   90.00
#
_symmetry.space_group_name_H-M   'P 1'
#
loop_
_entity.id
_entity.type
_entity.pdbx_description
1 polymer ?
#
loop_
_entity_poly.entity_id
_entity_poly.type
_entity_poly.pdbx_seq_one_letter_code
_entity_poly.pdbx_strand_id
1 'polypeptide(L)'
;MDNGADLITVFTGFNDFSRDVPLGSQYDTTNNTYYGALDVLLKGLVQKFPNKKIGLISMYGVTQYPENNIWDIPDYAYVNAEIDVCDRYHIKHLNLYEIDSMNLATDGAMYKAPQNHLNNLGHEHLAEIMEPFIESL
;
A
#
# COMPACT_ATOMS: atom_id res chain seq x y z
N MET A 1 -4.14 17.52 -3.41
CA MET A 1 -4.56 16.71 -4.57
C MET A 1 -5.40 17.57 -5.47
N ASP A 2 -5.14 17.53 -6.78
CA ASP A 2 -5.94 18.23 -7.78
C ASP A 2 -7.44 17.88 -7.63
N ASN A 3 -8.32 18.87 -7.76
CA ASN A 3 -9.76 18.67 -7.67
C ASN A 3 -10.34 18.06 -8.96
N GLY A 4 -9.60 18.08 -10.07
CA GLY A 4 -10.00 17.52 -11.36
C GLY A 4 -9.46 16.13 -11.66
N ALA A 5 -8.87 15.42 -10.69
CA ALA A 5 -8.27 14.11 -10.95
C ALA A 5 -9.30 13.08 -11.44
N ASP A 6 -9.01 12.43 -12.57
CA ASP A 6 -9.82 11.35 -13.13
C ASP A 6 -9.41 9.95 -12.61
N LEU A 7 -8.16 9.83 -12.18
CA LEU A 7 -7.53 8.62 -11.67
C LEU A 7 -6.72 8.95 -10.42
N ILE A 8 -6.89 8.14 -9.37
CA ILE A 8 -6.16 8.23 -8.12
C ILE A 8 -5.62 6.84 -7.78
N THR A 9 -4.31 6.75 -7.54
CA THR A 9 -3.69 5.57 -6.94
C THR A 9 -3.08 5.94 -5.60
N VAL A 10 -3.29 5.09 -4.60
CA VAL A 10 -2.64 5.20 -3.28
C VAL A 10 -1.64 4.07 -3.16
N PHE A 11 -0.37 4.37 -2.89
CA PHE A 11 0.66 3.37 -2.61
C PHE A 11 1.13 3.55 -1.16
N THR A 12 0.88 2.57 -0.29
CA THR A 12 0.97 2.72 1.17
C THR A 12 1.55 1.47 1.88
N GLY A 13 1.70 1.55 3.20
CA GLY A 13 1.99 0.40 4.09
C GLY A 13 3.43 0.35 4.60
N PHE A 14 4.41 0.56 3.72
CA PHE A 14 5.83 0.35 4.05
C PHE A 14 6.32 1.17 5.25
N ASN A 15 5.98 2.47 5.29
CA ASN A 15 6.43 3.35 6.36
C ASN A 15 5.67 3.11 7.67
N ASP A 16 4.38 2.78 7.59
CA ASP A 16 3.56 2.51 8.78
C ASP A 16 4.03 1.25 9.49
N PHE A 17 4.35 0.20 8.74
CA PHE A 17 4.98 -1.01 9.27
C PHE A 17 6.37 -0.72 9.85
N SER A 18 7.28 -0.15 9.05
CA SER A 18 8.69 0.02 9.44
C SER A 18 8.93 1.09 10.53
N ARG A 19 7.92 1.90 10.85
CA ARG A 19 7.96 2.94 11.90
C ARG A 19 6.99 2.66 13.04
N ASP A 20 6.56 1.40 13.16
CA ASP A 20 5.79 0.90 14.31
C ASP A 20 4.47 1.65 14.54
N VAL A 21 3.82 2.13 13.46
CA VAL A 21 2.48 2.72 13.55
C VAL A 21 1.52 1.66 14.06
N PRO A 22 0.73 1.93 15.12
CA PRO A 22 -0.22 0.94 15.64
C PRO A 22 -1.16 0.46 14.54
N LEU A 23 -1.23 -0.86 14.31
CA LEU A 23 -2.11 -1.43 13.28
C LEU A 23 -3.57 -1.04 13.53
N GLY A 24 -4.01 -1.14 14.79
CA GLY A 24 -5.39 -0.86 15.19
C GLY A 24 -6.33 -2.01 14.88
N SER A 25 -7.59 -1.67 14.62
CA SER A 25 -8.64 -2.65 14.31
C SER A 25 -9.54 -2.18 13.18
N GLN A 26 -10.25 -3.12 12.55
CA GLN A 26 -11.27 -2.85 11.54
C GLN A 26 -12.38 -1.86 11.99
N TYR A 27 -12.53 -1.59 13.28
CA TYR A 27 -13.53 -0.64 13.80
C TYR A 27 -13.00 0.78 13.96
N ASP A 28 -11.69 0.99 13.79
CA ASP A 28 -11.07 2.30 13.96
C ASP A 28 -11.48 3.20 12.79
N THR A 29 -11.83 4.45 13.11
CA THR A 29 -12.33 5.44 12.13
C THR A 29 -11.65 6.81 12.29
N THR A 30 -10.53 6.84 13.01
CA THR A 30 -9.67 8.02 13.20
C THR A 30 -8.24 7.71 12.77
N ASN A 31 -7.45 8.72 12.44
CA ASN A 31 -6.09 8.55 11.92
C ASN A 31 -5.02 8.18 12.98
N ASN A 32 -5.42 7.59 14.11
CA ASN A 32 -4.50 7.21 15.19
C ASN A 32 -3.86 5.83 14.97
N THR A 33 -4.46 5.01 14.11
CA THR A 33 -4.01 3.67 13.77
C THR A 33 -3.98 3.51 12.25
N TYR A 34 -3.29 2.48 11.75
CA TYR A 34 -3.22 2.22 10.33
C TYR A 34 -4.61 1.94 9.73
N TYR A 35 -5.39 1.05 10.37
CA TYR A 35 -6.78 0.80 9.96
C TYR A 35 -7.63 2.07 9.92
N GLY A 36 -7.57 2.89 10.97
CA GLY A 36 -8.39 4.10 11.03
C GLY A 36 -7.91 5.19 10.07
N ALA A 37 -6.61 5.27 9.78
CA ALA A 37 -6.07 6.16 8.75
C ALA A 37 -6.51 5.74 7.34
N LEU A 38 -6.53 4.42 7.06
CA LEU A 38 -7.08 3.89 5.81
C LEU A 38 -8.58 4.22 5.68
N ASP A 39 -9.37 4.06 6.75
CA ASP A 39 -10.80 4.40 6.76
C ASP A 39 -11.01 5.88 6.43
N VAL A 40 -10.30 6.77 7.12
CA VAL A 40 -10.34 8.22 6.86
C VAL A 40 -9.94 8.55 5.42
N LEU A 41 -8.87 7.93 4.91
CA LEU A 41 -8.35 8.18 3.57
C LEU A 41 -9.34 7.74 2.50
N LEU A 42 -9.74 6.46 2.49
CA LEU A 42 -10.58 5.92 1.43
C LEU A 42 -11.98 6.53 1.46
N LYS A 43 -12.55 6.76 2.65
CA LYS A 43 -13.80 7.52 2.81
C LYS A 43 -13.70 8.91 2.20
N GLY A 44 -12.62 9.63 2.48
CA GLY A 44 -12.39 10.97 1.95
C GLY A 44 -12.26 10.97 0.42
N LEU A 45 -11.55 9.99 -0.15
CA LEU A 45 -11.37 9.85 -1.60
C LEU A 45 -12.69 9.56 -2.31
N VAL A 46 -13.48 8.57 -1.85
CA VAL A 46 -14.76 8.24 -2.50
C VAL A 46 -15.78 9.37 -2.40
N GLN A 47 -15.75 10.16 -1.32
CA GLN A 47 -16.61 11.33 -1.15
C GLN A 47 -16.18 12.49 -2.05
N LYS A 48 -14.87 12.73 -2.17
CA LYS A 48 -14.34 13.85 -2.95
C LYS A 48 -14.37 13.60 -4.45
N PHE A 49 -14.15 12.35 -4.87
CA PHE A 49 -14.05 11.96 -6.27
C PHE A 49 -15.09 10.90 -6.63
N PRO A 50 -16.40 11.22 -6.50
CA PRO A 50 -17.44 10.28 -6.84
C PRO A 50 -17.34 9.88 -8.31
N ASN A 51 -17.44 8.58 -8.60
CA ASN A 51 -17.36 7.98 -9.93
C ASN A 51 -15.99 8.13 -10.64
N LYS A 52 -14.91 8.49 -9.92
CA LYS A 52 -13.55 8.47 -10.47
C LYS A 52 -12.87 7.14 -10.20
N LYS A 53 -11.82 6.85 -10.96
CA LYS A 53 -11.02 5.63 -10.79
C LYS A 53 -10.14 5.78 -9.56
N ILE A 54 -10.32 4.89 -8.59
CA ILE A 54 -9.51 4.85 -7.37
C ILE A 54 -8.99 3.43 -7.19
N GLY A 55 -7.67 3.30 -7.02
CA GLY A 55 -7.02 2.04 -6.69
C GLY A 55 -6.06 2.22 -5.51
N LEU A 56 -5.92 1.19 -4.69
CA LEU A 56 -4.88 1.13 -3.66
C LEU A 56 -3.88 0.03 -4.00
N ILE A 57 -2.62 0.28 -3.71
CA ILE A 57 -1.48 -0.54 -4.04
C ILE A 57 -0.71 -0.77 -2.75
N SER A 58 -0.57 -2.04 -2.36
CA SER A 58 0.16 -2.42 -1.15
C SER A 58 1.66 -2.30 -1.36
N MET A 59 2.42 -2.24 -0.26
CA MET A 59 3.85 -2.55 -0.29
C MET A 59 4.12 -3.93 -0.91
N TYR A 60 5.28 -4.07 -1.54
CA TYR A 60 5.89 -5.34 -1.93
C TYR A 60 6.63 -5.96 -0.73
N GLY A 61 7.02 -7.24 -0.82
CA GLY A 61 7.74 -7.94 0.24
C GLY A 61 9.07 -7.26 0.61
N VAL A 62 9.30 -7.01 1.90
CA VAL A 62 10.48 -6.30 2.40
C VAL A 62 11.15 -7.05 3.54
N THR A 63 11.99 -8.01 3.17
CA THR A 63 12.64 -8.95 4.12
C THR A 63 13.85 -8.34 4.88
N GLN A 64 14.07 -7.02 4.73
CA GLN A 64 15.15 -6.28 5.42
C GLN A 64 14.75 -5.84 6.83
N TYR A 65 13.46 -5.84 7.13
CA TYR A 65 12.93 -5.65 8.48
C TYR A 65 12.68 -7.02 9.11
N PRO A 66 12.69 -7.11 10.45
CA PRO A 66 12.17 -8.31 11.10
C PRO A 66 10.77 -8.64 10.55
N GLU A 67 10.45 -9.93 10.42
CA GLU A 67 9.14 -10.39 9.94
C GLU A 67 8.00 -9.71 10.70
N ASN A 68 8.26 -9.38 11.98
CA ASN A 68 7.36 -8.64 12.86
C ASN A 68 7.99 -7.32 13.33
N ASN A 69 7.17 -6.28 13.49
CA ASN A 69 7.59 -4.99 14.07
C ASN A 69 7.79 -5.08 15.61
N ILE A 70 8.05 -3.97 16.31
CA ILE A 70 8.30 -3.99 17.76
C ILE A 70 7.11 -4.48 18.61
N TRP A 71 5.93 -4.56 18.00
CA TRP A 71 4.68 -5.01 18.61
C TRP A 71 4.34 -6.46 18.27
N ASP A 72 5.27 -7.20 17.67
CA ASP A 72 5.07 -8.57 17.19
C ASP A 72 4.00 -8.68 16.08
N ILE A 73 3.79 -7.59 15.33
CA ILE A 73 2.83 -7.54 14.22
C ILE A 73 3.57 -7.80 12.91
N PRO A 74 3.16 -8.80 12.12
CA PRO A 74 3.79 -9.08 10.84
C PRO A 74 3.44 -8.05 9.77
N ASP A 75 4.32 -7.83 8.80
CA ASP A 75 4.12 -6.90 7.69
C ASP A 75 2.83 -7.17 6.89
N TYR A 76 2.51 -8.45 6.62
CA TYR A 76 1.29 -8.84 5.92
C TYR A 76 0.02 -8.42 6.66
N ALA A 77 0.07 -8.14 7.97
CA ALA A 77 -1.10 -7.64 8.70
C ALA A 77 -1.51 -6.23 8.26
N TYR A 78 -0.55 -5.40 7.82
CA TYR A 78 -0.85 -4.09 7.24
C TYR A 78 -1.49 -4.25 5.86
N VAL A 79 -1.01 -5.21 5.05
CA VAL A 79 -1.63 -5.54 3.76
C VAL A 79 -3.06 -6.06 3.93
N ASN A 80 -3.32 -6.90 4.94
CA ASN A 80 -4.67 -7.35 5.25
C ASN A 80 -5.59 -6.19 5.67
N ALA A 81 -5.07 -5.21 6.40
CA ALA A 81 -5.85 -4.01 6.74
C ALA A 81 -6.25 -3.20 5.50
N GLU A 82 -5.36 -3.13 4.50
CA GLU A 82 -5.66 -2.50 3.22
C GLU A 82 -6.78 -3.24 2.47
N ILE A 83 -6.71 -4.57 2.39
CA ILE A 83 -7.73 -5.40 1.75
C ILE A 83 -9.10 -5.17 2.40
N ASP A 84 -9.16 -5.30 3.73
CA ASP A 84 -10.40 -5.12 4.50
C ASP A 84 -11.06 -3.75 4.26
N VAL A 85 -10.26 -2.68 4.23
CA VAL A 85 -10.77 -1.31 4.07
C VAL A 85 -11.09 -1.02 2.59
N CYS A 86 -10.33 -1.56 1.64
CA CYS A 86 -10.65 -1.49 0.22
C CYS A 86 -12.01 -2.15 -0.07
N ASP A 87 -12.26 -3.35 0.48
CA ASP A 87 -13.53 -4.07 0.33
C ASP A 87 -14.71 -3.25 0.86
N ARG A 88 -14.55 -2.60 2.01
CA ARG A 88 -15.56 -1.72 2.62
C ARG A 88 -15.98 -0.57 1.70
N TYR A 89 -15.04 -0.01 0.95
CA TYR A 89 -15.28 1.14 0.07
C TYR A 89 -15.39 0.76 -1.42
N HIS A 90 -15.40 -0.54 -1.74
CA HIS A 90 -15.42 -1.07 -3.10
C HIS A 90 -14.30 -0.51 -3.99
N ILE A 91 -13.10 -0.35 -3.42
CA ILE A 91 -11.90 0.10 -4.12
C ILE A 91 -11.09 -1.12 -4.52
N LYS A 92 -10.57 -1.14 -5.76
CA LYS A 92 -9.68 -2.21 -6.21
C LYS A 92 -8.34 -2.12 -5.49
N HIS A 93 -7.82 -3.26 -5.05
CA HIS A 93 -6.54 -3.41 -4.38
C HIS A 93 -5.55 -4.20 -5.24
N LEU A 94 -4.32 -3.68 -5.40
CA LEU A 94 -3.19 -4.40 -5.97
C LEU A 94 -2.29 -4.88 -4.84
N ASN A 95 -2.35 -6.17 -4.55
CA ASN A 95 -1.55 -6.81 -3.52
C ASN A 95 -0.15 -7.17 -4.05
N LEU A 96 0.74 -6.18 -4.15
CA LEU A 96 2.13 -6.39 -4.56
C LEU A 96 2.87 -7.35 -3.61
N TYR A 97 2.45 -7.45 -2.35
CA TYR A 97 3.07 -8.35 -1.39
C TYR A 97 2.93 -9.83 -1.79
N GLU A 98 1.80 -10.18 -2.41
CA GLU A 98 1.51 -11.56 -2.83
C GLU A 98 1.99 -11.86 -4.25
N ILE A 99 1.83 -10.91 -5.17
CA ILE A 99 1.99 -11.19 -6.62
C ILE A 99 3.36 -10.79 -7.16
N ASP A 100 4.11 -9.94 -6.45
CA ASP A 100 5.44 -9.51 -6.88
C ASP A 100 6.51 -10.36 -6.20
N SER A 101 7.37 -11.00 -7.00
CA SER A 101 8.52 -11.72 -6.50
C SER A 101 9.64 -10.80 -6.02
N MET A 102 9.59 -9.50 -6.36
CA MET A 102 10.60 -8.54 -5.93
C MET A 102 10.60 -8.44 -4.41
N ASN A 103 11.65 -9.00 -3.82
CA ASN A 103 11.88 -8.89 -2.39
C ASN A 103 13.14 -8.07 -2.15
N LEU A 104 12.97 -6.88 -1.56
CA LEU A 104 14.07 -5.93 -1.39
C LEU A 104 15.24 -6.43 -0.53
N ALA A 105 15.15 -7.58 0.15
CA ALA A 105 16.30 -8.15 0.86
C ALA A 105 16.95 -9.36 0.19
N THR A 106 16.31 -10.01 -0.79
CA THR A 106 16.98 -11.01 -1.65
C THR A 106 17.40 -10.42 -2.99
N ASP A 107 16.54 -9.58 -3.59
CA ASP A 107 16.74 -8.94 -4.89
C ASP A 107 17.20 -7.48 -4.76
N GLY A 108 17.33 -7.00 -3.51
CA GLY A 108 17.65 -5.62 -3.18
C GLY A 108 18.85 -5.07 -3.93
N ALA A 109 19.91 -5.86 -4.16
CA ALA A 109 21.08 -5.37 -4.88
C ALA A 109 20.75 -4.90 -6.32
N MET A 110 19.76 -5.50 -6.98
CA MET A 110 19.39 -5.18 -8.37
C MET A 110 18.42 -4.00 -8.46
N TYR A 111 17.45 -3.92 -7.55
CA TYR A 111 16.31 -2.99 -7.67
C TYR A 111 16.32 -1.83 -6.68
N LYS A 112 17.29 -1.78 -5.76
CA LYS A 112 17.31 -0.81 -4.66
C LYS A 112 18.22 0.40 -4.93
N ALA A 113 17.75 1.54 -4.47
CA ALA A 113 18.47 2.77 -4.22
C ALA A 113 18.64 2.98 -2.69
N PRO A 114 19.45 3.96 -2.24
CA PRO A 114 19.61 4.23 -0.81
C PRO A 114 18.27 4.44 -0.08
N GLN A 115 18.24 4.15 1.22
CA GLN A 115 17.05 4.33 2.08
C GLN A 115 15.84 3.49 1.69
N ASN A 116 16.06 2.32 1.08
CA ASN A 116 15.01 1.36 0.70
C ASN A 116 14.07 1.88 -0.40
N HIS A 117 14.49 2.91 -1.13
CA HIS A 117 13.83 3.32 -2.37
C HIS A 117 14.19 2.37 -3.51
N LEU A 118 13.40 2.41 -4.57
CA LEU A 118 13.71 1.71 -5.81
C LEU A 118 14.71 2.53 -6.63
N ASN A 119 15.57 1.85 -7.37
CA ASN A 119 16.30 2.45 -8.47
C ASN A 119 15.45 2.39 -9.76
N ASN A 120 16.02 2.83 -10.89
CA ASN A 120 15.29 2.84 -12.16
C ASN A 120 14.76 1.45 -12.56
N LEU A 121 15.56 0.40 -12.39
CA LEU A 121 15.15 -0.97 -12.72
C LEU A 121 13.99 -1.43 -11.82
N GLY A 122 14.01 -1.09 -10.53
CA GLY A 122 12.91 -1.42 -9.62
C GLY A 122 11.63 -0.69 -9.98
N HIS A 123 11.74 0.57 -10.41
CA HIS A 123 10.61 1.34 -10.91
C HIS A 123 10.06 0.79 -12.23
N GLU A 124 10.93 0.38 -13.16
CA GLU A 124 10.53 -0.26 -14.43
C GLU A 124 9.79 -1.58 -14.16
N HIS A 125 10.32 -2.44 -13.29
CA HIS A 125 9.68 -3.70 -12.89
C HIS A 125 8.28 -3.47 -12.28
N LEU A 126 8.16 -2.53 -11.34
CA LEU A 126 6.85 -2.21 -10.76
C LEU A 126 5.88 -1.64 -11.79
N ALA A 127 6.35 -0.87 -12.78
CA ALA A 127 5.48 -0.32 -13.82
C ALA A 127 4.81 -1.44 -14.63
N GLU A 128 5.53 -2.52 -14.96
CA GLU A 128 4.97 -3.67 -15.69
C GLU A 128 3.82 -4.37 -14.93
N ILE A 129 3.84 -4.30 -13.59
CA ILE A 129 2.80 -4.88 -12.74
C ILE A 129 1.65 -3.89 -12.50
N MET A 130 1.98 -2.62 -12.26
CA MET A 130 1.01 -1.58 -11.91
C MET A 130 0.20 -1.11 -13.13
N GLU A 131 0.79 -1.10 -14.34
CA GLU A 131 0.12 -0.70 -15.57
C GLU A 131 -1.18 -1.48 -15.85
N PRO A 132 -1.18 -2.83 -15.95
CA PRO A 132 -2.41 -3.58 -16.22
C PRO A 132 -3.44 -3.44 -15.09
N PHE A 133 -3.00 -3.26 -13.85
CA PHE A 133 -3.91 -2.94 -12.74
C PHE A 133 -4.60 -1.60 -12.94
N ILE A 134 -3.83 -0.55 -13.25
CA ILE A 134 -4.34 0.81 -13.50
C ILE A 134 -5.29 0.83 -14.70
N GLU A 135 -4.95 0.13 -15.78
CA GLU A 135 -5.83 0.00 -16.95
C GLU A 135 -7.16 -0.69 -16.61
N SER A 136 -7.15 -1.59 -15.63
CA SER A 136 -8.36 -2.31 -15.19
C SER A 136 -9.30 -1.47 -14.32
N LEU A 137 -8.85 -0.36 -13.72
CA LEU A 137 -9.67 0.50 -12.84
C LEU A 137 -10.85 1.12 -13.59
#